data_AF-A0A4Z2IVN9-F1
#
_entry.id   AF-A0A4Z2IVN9-F1
#
_cell.length_a   1.000
_cell.length_b   1.000
_cell.length_c   1.000
_cell.angle_alpha   90.00
_cell.angle_beta   90.00
_cell.angle_gamma   90.00
#
_symmetry.space_group_name_H-M   'P 1'
#
loop_
_entity.id
_entity.type
_entity.pdbx_description
1 polymer ?
#
loop_
_entity_poly.entity_id
_entity_poly.type
_entity_poly.pdbx_seq_one_letter_code
_entity_poly.pdbx_strand_id
1 'polypeptide(L)'
;MRFCPFAQRARLVLNAKGIKHEVVNIDLKDKPEWFLEKNPLGLVPTTETLAGELIYESPIICDYLDEFYPEKKLLPSSPFGKAQQKMTLEHFSKILPLFYKIAMLRKSNEDVSGHEAELKNKLSKLNEALVNKNTKFFGGDSITMIDYMMWPWFERLESFQLKQCLDGTPDLKKWAELMLEDEAVKATMHSADTHRAFQKSYAEGKPNYDYGL
;
A
#
# COMPACT_ATOMS: atom_id res chain seq x y z
N MET A 1 13.00 -2.03 -5.36
CA MET A 1 12.87 -0.56 -5.29
C MET A 1 12.15 -0.13 -4.02
N ARG A 2 12.56 0.99 -3.43
CA ARG A 2 12.09 1.46 -2.10
C ARG A 2 10.68 2.05 -2.10
N PHE A 3 10.20 2.53 -3.25
CA PHE A 3 8.97 3.33 -3.35
C PHE A 3 7.72 2.53 -3.75
N CYS A 4 7.80 1.20 -3.93
CA CYS A 4 6.68 0.40 -4.43
C CYS A 4 5.60 0.26 -3.34
N PRO A 5 4.36 0.73 -3.56
CA PRO A 5 3.29 0.63 -2.57
C PRO A 5 2.86 -0.83 -2.32
N PHE A 6 2.90 -1.69 -3.33
CA PHE A 6 2.62 -3.11 -3.16
C PHE A 6 3.68 -3.81 -2.30
N ALA A 7 4.97 -3.50 -2.51
CA ALA A 7 6.03 -4.05 -1.67
C ALA A 7 6.01 -3.48 -0.25
N GLN A 8 5.49 -2.26 -0.07
CA GLN A 8 5.29 -1.68 1.25
C GLN A 8 4.29 -2.47 2.09
N ARG A 9 3.25 -3.08 1.49
CA ARG A 9 2.33 -3.98 2.21
C ARG A 9 3.08 -5.09 2.96
N ALA A 10 3.98 -5.79 2.27
CA ALA A 10 4.79 -6.84 2.88
C ALA A 10 5.71 -6.28 3.98
N ARG A 11 6.36 -5.14 3.74
CA ARG A 11 7.22 -4.48 4.76
C ARG A 11 6.43 -4.05 6.00
N LEU A 12 5.20 -3.54 5.83
CA LEU A 12 4.31 -3.20 6.95
C LEU A 12 4.01 -4.43 7.79
N VAL A 13 3.62 -5.54 7.16
CA VAL A 13 3.32 -6.80 7.86
C VAL A 13 4.56 -7.35 8.58
N LEU A 14 5.71 -7.38 7.91
CA LEU A 14 6.98 -7.82 8.51
C LEU A 14 7.33 -7.00 9.76
N ASN A 15 7.23 -5.67 9.70
CA ASN A 15 7.51 -4.78 10.83
C ASN A 15 6.46 -4.93 11.94
N ALA A 16 5.17 -4.95 11.59
CA ALA A 16 4.09 -5.07 12.54
C ALA A 16 4.19 -6.38 13.34
N LYS A 17 4.65 -7.47 12.72
CA LYS A 17 4.83 -8.78 13.35
C LYS A 17 6.22 -8.99 13.96
N GLY A 18 7.16 -8.05 13.81
CA GLY A 18 8.52 -8.17 14.33
C GLY A 18 9.34 -9.27 13.66
N ILE A 19 9.04 -9.62 12.41
CA ILE A 19 9.71 -10.70 11.68
C ILE A 19 11.07 -10.20 11.21
N LYS A 20 12.14 -10.91 11.59
CA LYS A 20 13.49 -10.65 11.07
C LYS A 20 13.54 -10.99 9.58
N HIS A 21 14.04 -10.08 8.77
CA HIS A 21 14.08 -10.23 7.32
C HIS A 21 15.21 -9.40 6.71
N GLU A 22 15.58 -9.76 5.49
CA GLU A 22 16.43 -8.95 4.62
C GLU A 22 15.59 -8.30 3.51
N VAL A 23 15.94 -7.08 3.11
CA VAL A 23 15.30 -6.39 1.99
C VAL A 23 16.31 -6.23 0.86
N VAL A 24 16.09 -6.96 -0.23
CA VAL A 24 16.84 -6.78 -1.48
C VAL A 24 16.04 -5.87 -2.41
N ASN A 25 16.57 -4.68 -2.69
CA ASN A 25 15.93 -3.74 -3.61
C ASN A 25 16.27 -4.08 -5.06
N ILE A 26 15.24 -4.31 -5.87
CA ILE A 26 15.37 -4.54 -7.31
C ILE A 26 15.20 -3.23 -8.10
N ASP A 27 16.09 -2.97 -9.07
CA ASP A 27 15.86 -2.00 -10.15
C ASP A 27 14.77 -2.56 -11.09
N LEU A 28 13.64 -1.87 -11.20
CA LEU A 28 12.52 -2.35 -12.00
C LEU A 28 12.61 -1.96 -13.48
N LYS A 29 13.56 -1.12 -13.86
CA LYS A 29 13.84 -0.74 -15.24
C LYS A 29 14.89 -1.69 -15.86
N ASP A 30 15.93 -1.99 -15.11
CA ASP A 30 16.99 -2.94 -15.48
C ASP A 30 16.99 -4.12 -14.48
N LYS A 31 16.05 -5.05 -14.69
CA LYS A 31 15.83 -6.16 -13.75
C LYS A 31 16.95 -7.20 -13.92
N PRO A 32 17.61 -7.62 -12.83
CA PRO A 32 18.65 -8.64 -12.93
C PRO A 32 18.04 -10.00 -13.30
N GLU A 33 18.75 -10.79 -14.10
CA GLU A 33 18.28 -12.10 -14.61
C GLU A 33 17.91 -13.07 -13.48
N TRP A 34 18.73 -13.15 -12.43
CA TRP A 34 18.47 -13.99 -11.25
C TRP A 34 17.15 -13.66 -10.55
N PHE A 35 16.65 -12.41 -10.66
CA PHE A 35 15.37 -12.05 -10.06
C PHE A 35 14.20 -12.57 -10.90
N LEU A 36 14.35 -12.62 -12.23
CA LEU A 36 13.34 -13.17 -13.13
C LEU A 36 13.20 -14.69 -12.95
N GLU A 37 14.29 -15.38 -12.57
CA GLU A 37 14.24 -16.78 -12.16
C GLU A 37 13.40 -17.00 -10.89
N LYS A 38 13.42 -16.02 -9.96
CA LYS A 38 12.64 -16.07 -8.71
C LYS A 38 11.18 -15.66 -8.89
N ASN A 39 10.92 -14.68 -9.74
CA ASN A 39 9.58 -14.26 -10.08
C ASN A 39 9.48 -13.98 -11.59
N PRO A 40 8.87 -14.88 -12.37
CA PRO A 40 8.79 -14.74 -13.82
C PRO A 40 7.91 -13.57 -14.27
N LEU A 41 7.05 -13.03 -13.39
CA LEU A 41 6.30 -11.80 -13.66
C LEU A 41 7.20 -10.56 -13.61
N GLY A 42 8.38 -10.68 -12.99
CA GLY A 42 9.31 -9.58 -12.78
C GLY A 42 8.71 -8.44 -11.96
N LEU A 43 7.79 -8.75 -11.05
CA LEU A 43 7.11 -7.78 -10.19
C LEU A 43 7.56 -7.91 -8.73
N VAL A 44 7.51 -6.80 -7.99
CA VAL A 44 7.76 -6.78 -6.55
C VAL A 44 6.46 -6.47 -5.80
N PRO A 45 6.24 -7.03 -4.60
CA PRO A 45 7.17 -7.84 -3.81
C PRO A 45 7.27 -9.30 -4.26
N THR A 46 8.39 -9.93 -3.89
CA THR A 46 8.60 -11.38 -3.88
C THR A 46 9.28 -11.72 -2.56
N THR A 47 8.83 -12.78 -1.89
CA THR A 47 9.41 -13.29 -0.65
C THR A 47 10.01 -14.66 -0.92
N GLU A 48 11.21 -14.87 -0.40
CA GLU A 48 11.88 -16.16 -0.39
C GLU A 48 12.05 -16.60 1.06
N THR A 49 11.63 -17.83 1.37
CA THR A 49 11.78 -18.40 2.72
C THR A 49 13.19 -18.96 2.90
N LEU A 50 13.59 -19.25 4.14
CA LEU A 50 14.86 -19.95 4.39
C LEU A 50 14.93 -21.34 3.76
N ALA A 51 13.77 -21.93 3.43
CA ALA A 51 13.67 -23.20 2.70
C ALA A 51 13.75 -23.04 1.17
N GLY A 52 13.91 -21.81 0.67
CA GLY A 52 13.95 -21.50 -0.76
C GLY A 52 12.57 -21.44 -1.43
N GLU A 53 11.48 -21.35 -0.66
CA GLU A 53 10.14 -21.23 -1.23
C GLU A 53 9.89 -19.80 -1.69
N LEU A 54 9.36 -19.65 -2.91
CA LEU A 54 9.12 -18.35 -3.53
C LEU A 54 7.64 -18.02 -3.52
N ILE A 55 7.30 -16.82 -3.04
CA ILE A 55 5.93 -16.32 -2.91
C ILE A 55 5.87 -14.92 -3.50
N TYR A 56 4.92 -14.68 -4.39
CA TYR A 56 4.69 -13.39 -5.04
C TYR A 56 3.23 -12.98 -4.90
N GLU A 57 2.90 -11.77 -5.34
CA GLU A 57 1.68 -11.01 -5.05
C GLU A 57 1.59 -10.49 -3.61
N SER A 58 1.48 -9.16 -3.48
CA SER A 58 1.51 -8.50 -2.17
C SER A 58 0.47 -9.02 -1.15
N PRO A 59 -0.80 -9.28 -1.51
CA PRO A 59 -1.77 -9.80 -0.54
C PRO A 59 -1.48 -11.25 -0.15
N ILE A 60 -1.00 -12.07 -1.09
CA ILE A 60 -0.67 -13.48 -0.85
C ILE A 60 0.51 -13.59 0.10
N ILE A 61 1.57 -12.80 -0.12
CA ILE A 61 2.72 -12.71 0.79
C ILE A 61 2.25 -12.31 2.20
N CYS A 62 1.37 -11.32 2.30
CA CYS A 62 0.90 -10.84 3.60
C CYS A 62 0.06 -11.89 4.34
N ASP A 63 -0.84 -12.59 3.65
CA ASP A 63 -1.62 -13.71 4.20
C ASP A 63 -0.67 -14.84 4.67
N TYR A 64 0.30 -15.23 3.85
CA TYR A 64 1.30 -16.25 4.21
C TYR A 64 2.09 -15.86 5.47
N LEU A 65 2.62 -14.63 5.53
CA LEU A 65 3.36 -14.16 6.70
C LEU A 65 2.49 -14.17 7.95
N ASP A 66 1.20 -13.85 7.83
CA ASP A 66 0.30 -13.85 8.97
C ASP A 66 -0.01 -15.26 9.50
N GLU A 67 -0.09 -16.24 8.60
CA GLU A 67 -0.34 -17.64 8.94
C GLU A 67 0.92 -18.36 9.46
N PHE A 68 2.08 -18.09 8.87
CA PHE A 68 3.35 -18.73 9.22
C PHE A 68 3.92 -18.26 10.57
N TYR A 69 3.69 -16.99 10.94
CA TYR A 69 4.13 -16.40 12.21
C TYR A 69 2.90 -16.06 13.10
N PRO A 70 2.35 -17.03 13.86
CA PRO A 70 1.04 -16.91 14.48
C PRO A 70 0.99 -16.03 15.76
N GLU A 71 2.14 -15.57 16.26
CA GLU A 71 2.27 -14.89 17.57
C GLU A 71 1.46 -13.58 17.63
N LYS A 72 1.44 -12.83 16.54
CA LYS A 72 0.67 -11.58 16.40
C LYS A 72 -0.18 -11.63 15.14
N LYS A 73 -1.44 -12.04 15.27
CA LYS A 73 -2.38 -12.12 14.13
C LYS A 73 -2.83 -10.75 13.68
N LEU A 74 -2.75 -10.49 12.38
CA LEU A 74 -3.28 -9.29 11.74
C LEU A 74 -4.64 -9.54 11.09
N LEU A 75 -4.91 -10.77 10.66
CA LEU A 75 -6.23 -11.18 10.19
C LEU A 75 -7.12 -11.63 11.36
N PRO A 76 -8.44 -11.40 11.27
CA PRO A 76 -9.40 -11.93 12.24
C PRO A 76 -9.36 -13.46 12.29
N SER A 77 -9.66 -14.05 13.46
CA SER A 77 -9.73 -15.52 13.58
C SER A 77 -11.00 -16.10 12.96
N SER A 78 -12.11 -15.35 12.96
CA SER A 78 -13.37 -15.82 12.36
C SER A 78 -13.28 -15.87 10.83
N PRO A 79 -13.77 -16.92 10.16
CA PRO A 79 -13.81 -17.00 8.70
C PRO A 79 -14.53 -15.80 8.05
N PHE A 80 -15.65 -15.38 8.63
CA PHE A 80 -16.40 -14.22 8.13
C PHE A 80 -15.61 -12.92 8.25
N GLY A 81 -14.95 -12.67 9.39
CA GLY A 81 -14.08 -11.49 9.55
C GLY A 81 -12.93 -11.45 8.54
N LYS A 82 -12.30 -12.60 8.23
CA LYS A 82 -11.30 -12.68 7.15
C LYS A 82 -11.92 -12.32 5.79
N ALA A 83 -13.08 -12.89 5.47
CA ALA A 83 -13.78 -12.60 4.22
C ALA A 83 -14.18 -11.11 4.11
N GLN A 84 -14.60 -10.48 5.20
CA GLN A 84 -14.90 -9.05 5.24
C GLN A 84 -13.68 -8.21 4.87
N GLN A 85 -12.50 -8.49 5.45
CA GLN A 85 -11.28 -7.78 5.09
C GLN A 85 -10.89 -7.98 3.61
N LYS A 86 -11.04 -9.21 3.09
CA LYS A 86 -10.77 -9.51 1.67
C LYS A 86 -11.75 -8.78 0.73
N MET A 87 -13.03 -8.68 1.08
CA MET A 87 -14.01 -7.90 0.31
C MET A 87 -13.68 -6.41 0.33
N THR A 88 -13.26 -5.85 1.47
CA THR A 88 -12.81 -4.46 1.54
C THR A 88 -11.59 -4.23 0.66
N LEU A 89 -10.62 -5.15 0.66
CA LEU A 89 -9.45 -5.07 -0.22
C LEU A 89 -9.83 -5.11 -1.70
N GLU A 90 -10.78 -5.96 -2.07
CA GLU A 90 -11.29 -6.06 -3.45
C GLU A 90 -12.08 -4.83 -3.89
N HIS A 91 -12.77 -4.15 -2.98
CA HIS A 91 -13.36 -2.84 -3.30
C HIS A 91 -12.29 -1.76 -3.46
N PHE A 92 -11.28 -1.77 -2.59
CA PHE A 92 -10.18 -0.81 -2.64
C PHE A 92 -9.28 -0.99 -3.87
N SER A 93 -9.06 -2.24 -4.33
CA SER A 93 -8.26 -2.55 -5.52
C SER A 93 -8.79 -1.83 -6.77
N LYS A 94 -10.11 -1.63 -6.86
CA LYS A 94 -10.80 -0.90 -7.96
C LYS A 94 -10.62 0.62 -7.89
N ILE A 95 -10.11 1.15 -6.78
CA ILE A 95 -9.79 2.58 -6.60
C ILE A 95 -8.36 2.85 -7.10
N LEU A 96 -7.45 1.88 -6.96
CA LEU A 96 -6.02 2.05 -7.26
C LEU A 96 -5.71 2.60 -8.66
N PRO A 97 -6.38 2.16 -9.75
CA PRO A 97 -6.13 2.69 -11.08
C PRO A 97 -6.31 4.20 -11.18
N LEU A 98 -7.22 4.80 -10.41
CA LEU A 98 -7.44 6.25 -10.41
C LEU A 98 -6.23 7.02 -9.89
N PHE A 99 -5.56 6.54 -8.85
CA PHE A 99 -4.35 7.18 -8.32
C PHE A 99 -3.28 7.31 -9.42
N TYR A 100 -3.03 6.23 -10.15
CA TYR A 100 -2.02 6.22 -11.23
C TYR A 100 -2.48 6.97 -12.47
N LYS A 101 -3.76 6.85 -12.85
CA LYS A 101 -4.33 7.57 -13.99
C LYS A 101 -4.28 9.08 -13.81
N ILE A 102 -4.65 9.58 -12.62
CA ILE A 102 -4.58 11.01 -12.30
C ILE A 102 -3.13 11.49 -12.32
N ALA A 103 -2.20 10.75 -11.70
CA ALA A 103 -0.78 11.10 -11.72
C ALA A 103 -0.22 11.17 -13.15
N MET A 104 -0.59 10.21 -14.02
CA MET A 104 -0.18 10.17 -15.42
C MET A 104 -0.75 11.34 -16.23
N LEU A 105 -2.05 11.61 -16.14
CA LEU A 105 -2.70 12.70 -16.86
C LEU A 105 -2.15 14.06 -16.44
N ARG A 106 -1.92 14.27 -15.14
CA ARG A 106 -1.31 15.50 -14.61
C ARG A 106 0.09 15.74 -15.20
N LYS A 107 0.88 14.68 -15.39
CA LYS A 107 2.20 14.77 -16.04
C LYS A 107 2.08 15.23 -17.50
N SER A 108 1.03 14.82 -18.20
CA SER A 108 0.74 15.24 -19.57
C SER A 108 0.03 16.60 -19.67
N ASN A 109 -0.16 17.31 -18.55
CA ASN A 109 -0.99 18.53 -18.45
C ASN A 109 -2.43 18.33 -18.97
N GLU A 110 -2.97 17.12 -18.83
CA GLU A 110 -4.34 16.79 -19.20
C GLU A 110 -5.31 17.05 -18.02
N ASP A 111 -6.59 17.27 -18.34
CA ASP A 111 -7.61 17.47 -17.31
C ASP A 111 -7.84 16.19 -16.48
N VAL A 112 -7.82 16.36 -15.17
CA VAL A 112 -8.03 15.28 -14.18
C VAL A 112 -9.33 15.42 -13.41
N SER A 113 -10.09 16.51 -13.63
CA SER A 113 -11.26 16.88 -12.82
C SER A 113 -12.29 15.75 -12.68
N GLY A 114 -12.64 15.07 -13.78
CA GLY A 114 -13.56 13.94 -13.78
C GLY A 114 -13.04 12.73 -12.99
N HIS A 115 -11.74 12.43 -13.10
CA HIS A 115 -11.12 11.33 -12.37
C HIS A 115 -10.97 11.64 -10.88
N GLU A 116 -10.68 12.90 -10.52
CA GLU A 116 -10.66 13.35 -9.13
C GLU A 116 -12.05 13.33 -8.49
N ALA A 117 -13.10 13.69 -9.24
CA ALA A 117 -14.49 13.58 -8.81
C ALA A 117 -14.89 12.12 -8.58
N GLU A 118 -14.47 11.20 -9.47
CA GLU A 118 -14.69 9.77 -9.28
C GLU A 118 -13.94 9.25 -8.04
N LEU A 119 -12.68 9.64 -7.85
CA LEU A 119 -11.89 9.27 -6.69
C LEU A 119 -12.53 9.77 -5.39
N LYS A 120 -12.98 11.03 -5.35
CA LYS A 120 -13.74 11.62 -4.24
C LYS A 120 -14.98 10.77 -3.90
N ASN A 121 -15.77 10.38 -4.90
CA ASN A 121 -16.94 9.53 -4.70
C ASN A 121 -16.56 8.17 -4.07
N LYS A 122 -15.52 7.51 -4.59
CA LYS A 122 -15.09 6.21 -4.04
C LYS A 122 -14.52 6.34 -2.62
N LEU A 123 -13.79 7.40 -2.31
CA LEU A 123 -13.29 7.67 -0.95
C LEU A 123 -14.42 8.04 0.01
N SER A 124 -15.48 8.73 -0.44
CA SER A 124 -16.70 8.96 0.35
C SER A 124 -17.37 7.65 0.75
N LYS A 125 -17.53 6.71 -0.19
CA LYS A 125 -18.09 5.38 0.12
C LYS A 125 -17.22 4.59 1.09
N LEU A 126 -15.90 4.73 0.99
CA LEU A 126 -14.98 4.11 1.94
C LEU A 126 -15.10 4.73 3.33
N ASN A 127 -15.30 6.05 3.42
CA ASN A 127 -15.61 6.75 4.67
C ASN A 127 -16.93 6.27 5.27
N GLU A 128 -18.00 6.22 4.48
CA GLU A 128 -19.31 5.70 4.91
C GLU A 128 -19.18 4.26 5.45
N ALA A 129 -18.38 3.41 4.81
CA ALA A 129 -18.13 2.06 5.29
C ALA A 129 -17.44 2.03 6.67
N LEU A 130 -16.52 2.96 6.94
CA LEU A 130 -15.87 3.10 8.25
C LEU A 130 -16.85 3.65 9.30
N VAL A 131 -17.64 4.68 8.96
CA VAL A 131 -18.69 5.23 9.82
C VAL A 131 -19.71 4.17 10.22
N ASN A 132 -20.20 3.39 9.25
CA ASN A 132 -21.18 2.34 9.49
C ASN A 132 -20.65 1.21 10.38
N LYS A 133 -19.33 0.97 10.38
CA LYS A 133 -18.69 0.03 11.32
C LYS A 133 -18.59 0.61 12.73
N ASN A 134 -18.56 1.94 12.87
CA ASN A 134 -18.39 2.66 14.13
C ASN A 134 -17.14 2.20 14.90
N THR A 135 -16.01 2.12 14.19
CA THR A 135 -14.71 1.67 14.71
C THR A 135 -13.59 2.62 14.31
N LYS A 136 -12.45 2.57 15.01
CA LYS A 136 -11.29 3.43 14.68
C LYS A 136 -10.59 3.05 13.37
N PHE A 137 -10.58 1.76 13.05
CA PHE A 137 -9.91 1.16 11.89
C PHE A 137 -10.88 0.27 11.11
N PHE A 138 -10.53 -0.14 9.89
CA PHE A 138 -11.42 -0.92 9.03
C PHE A 138 -11.68 -2.33 9.56
N GLY A 139 -10.75 -2.86 10.36
CA GLY A 139 -10.88 -4.15 11.03
C GLY A 139 -11.43 -4.11 12.46
N GLY A 140 -11.62 -2.92 13.07
CA GLY A 140 -12.03 -2.79 14.48
C GLY A 140 -11.37 -1.60 15.18
N ASP A 141 -11.20 -1.70 16.50
CA ASP A 141 -10.59 -0.64 17.31
C ASP A 141 -9.04 -0.67 17.35
N SER A 142 -8.45 -1.67 16.70
CA SER A 142 -7.01 -1.81 16.49
C SER A 142 -6.70 -1.99 15.00
N ILE A 143 -5.49 -1.62 14.59
CA ILE A 143 -4.99 -1.86 13.24
C ILE A 143 -4.97 -3.36 12.94
N THR A 144 -5.41 -3.70 11.73
CA THR A 144 -5.41 -5.08 11.21
C THR A 144 -4.84 -5.13 9.80
N MET A 145 -4.82 -6.32 9.20
CA MET A 145 -4.26 -6.53 7.85
C MET A 145 -4.84 -5.55 6.82
N ILE A 146 -6.16 -5.35 6.79
CA ILE A 146 -6.81 -4.49 5.80
C ILE A 146 -6.31 -3.03 5.85
N ASP A 147 -5.99 -2.52 7.03
CA ASP A 147 -5.49 -1.15 7.19
C ASP A 147 -4.10 -1.00 6.54
N TYR A 148 -3.19 -1.95 6.79
CA TYR A 148 -1.89 -2.01 6.12
C TYR A 148 -2.00 -2.25 4.61
N MET A 149 -3.01 -2.99 4.16
CA MET A 149 -3.24 -3.21 2.73
C MET A 149 -3.63 -1.93 1.99
N MET A 150 -4.25 -0.96 2.67
CA MET A 150 -4.68 0.30 2.04
C MET A 150 -3.70 1.45 2.26
N TRP A 151 -3.01 1.47 3.41
CA TRP A 151 -2.14 2.56 3.84
C TRP A 151 -1.18 3.12 2.76
N PRO A 152 -0.46 2.31 1.96
CA PRO A 152 0.54 2.84 1.03
C PRO A 152 0.01 3.91 0.05
N TRP A 153 -1.26 3.85 -0.35
CA TRP A 153 -1.83 4.86 -1.25
C TRP A 153 -2.26 6.13 -0.51
N PHE A 154 -2.69 6.01 0.74
CA PHE A 154 -3.02 7.15 1.60
C PHE A 154 -1.77 7.96 1.95
N GLU A 155 -0.65 7.29 2.26
CA GLU A 155 0.65 7.94 2.45
C GLU A 155 1.05 8.81 1.24
N ARG A 156 0.70 8.35 0.03
CA ARG A 156 1.10 9.00 -1.23
C ARG A 156 0.15 10.09 -1.68
N LEU A 157 -0.99 10.31 -1.01
CA LEU A 157 -1.98 11.31 -1.41
C LEU A 157 -1.37 12.71 -1.56
N GLU A 158 -0.45 13.09 -0.67
CA GLU A 158 0.21 14.40 -0.79
C GLU A 158 1.09 14.49 -2.04
N SER A 159 1.94 13.49 -2.24
CA SER A 159 2.87 13.47 -3.39
C SER A 159 2.13 13.46 -4.73
N PHE A 160 0.97 12.80 -4.77
CA PHE A 160 0.09 12.77 -5.93
C PHE A 160 -0.82 13.99 -6.06
N GLN A 161 -0.77 14.94 -5.11
CA GLN A 161 -1.62 16.12 -5.06
C GLN A 161 -3.12 15.74 -5.07
N LEU A 162 -3.48 14.78 -4.23
CA LEU A 162 -4.81 14.19 -4.07
C LEU A 162 -5.39 14.39 -2.66
N LYS A 163 -4.77 15.21 -1.79
CA LYS A 163 -5.30 15.46 -0.43
C LYS A 163 -6.73 15.97 -0.43
N GLN A 164 -7.07 16.82 -1.40
CA GLN A 164 -8.42 17.35 -1.61
C GLN A 164 -9.45 16.26 -1.93
N CYS A 165 -9.02 15.06 -2.34
CA CYS A 165 -9.94 13.95 -2.57
C CYS A 165 -10.50 13.35 -1.26
N LEU A 166 -9.97 13.73 -0.10
CA LEU A 166 -10.51 13.40 1.21
C LEU A 166 -11.47 14.49 1.76
N ASP A 167 -11.81 15.51 0.99
CA ASP A 167 -12.78 16.49 1.46
C ASP A 167 -14.16 15.87 1.62
N GLY A 168 -14.80 16.12 2.77
CA GLY A 168 -16.04 15.45 3.16
C GLY A 168 -15.87 14.06 3.78
N THR A 169 -14.64 13.57 4.02
CA THR A 169 -14.39 12.24 4.63
C THR A 169 -13.70 12.33 6.01
N PRO A 170 -14.35 12.87 7.05
CA PRO A 170 -13.72 13.14 8.34
C PRO A 170 -13.19 11.87 9.04
N ASP A 171 -13.93 10.77 9.04
CA ASP A 171 -13.51 9.51 9.66
C ASP A 171 -12.34 8.87 8.92
N LEU A 172 -12.31 8.98 7.59
CA LEU A 172 -11.19 8.51 6.78
C LEU A 172 -9.94 9.36 7.00
N LYS A 173 -10.08 10.68 7.15
CA LYS A 173 -8.98 11.59 7.54
C LYS A 173 -8.45 11.21 8.93
N LYS A 174 -9.33 11.00 9.89
CA LYS A 174 -8.98 10.56 11.25
C LYS A 174 -8.31 9.19 11.27
N TRP A 175 -8.77 8.25 10.44
CA TRP A 175 -8.11 6.96 10.27
C TRP A 175 -6.69 7.12 9.73
N ALA A 176 -6.47 8.01 8.76
CA ALA A 176 -5.13 8.26 8.21
C ALA A 176 -4.18 8.90 9.24
N GLU A 177 -4.68 9.81 10.09
CA GLU A 177 -3.96 10.34 11.25
C GLU A 177 -3.64 9.21 12.25
N LEU A 178 -4.64 8.36 12.53
CA LEU A 178 -4.56 7.03 13.14
C LEU A 178 -3.30 6.24 12.78
N MET A 179 -3.21 5.97 11.48
CA MET A 179 -2.15 5.14 10.91
C MET A 179 -0.77 5.77 11.04
N LEU A 180 -0.64 7.10 11.01
CA LEU A 180 0.66 7.77 11.19
C LEU A 180 1.25 7.58 12.60
N GLU A 181 0.42 7.22 13.59
CA GLU A 181 0.89 6.93 14.94
C GLU A 181 1.48 5.53 15.09
N ASP A 182 1.22 4.62 14.14
CA ASP A 182 1.69 3.23 14.17
C ASP A 182 3.19 3.08 13.86
N GLU A 183 3.86 2.21 14.61
CA GLU A 183 5.31 2.02 14.48
C GLU A 183 5.71 1.32 13.18
N ALA A 184 4.91 0.38 12.66
CA ALA A 184 5.20 -0.26 11.38
C ALA A 184 5.01 0.71 10.21
N VAL A 185 4.03 1.60 10.31
CA VAL A 185 3.85 2.72 9.38
C VAL A 185 5.08 3.63 9.40
N LYS A 186 5.48 4.15 10.58
CA LYS A 186 6.65 5.03 10.72
C LYS A 186 7.94 4.39 10.21
N ALA A 187 8.15 3.11 10.48
CA ALA A 187 9.34 2.38 10.05
C ALA A 187 9.43 2.17 8.53
N THR A 188 8.32 2.28 7.79
CA THR A 188 8.26 1.91 6.36
C THR A 188 7.90 3.05 5.42
N MET A 189 7.42 4.18 5.95
CA MET A 189 6.98 5.34 5.20
C MET A 189 8.15 6.19 4.67
N HIS A 190 7.87 6.99 3.64
CA HIS A 190 8.75 8.05 3.18
C HIS A 190 8.06 9.41 3.28
N SER A 191 8.84 10.48 3.37
CA SER A 191 8.28 11.83 3.32
C SER A 191 7.62 12.13 1.97
N ALA A 192 6.68 13.07 1.95
CA ALA A 192 6.06 13.52 0.69
C ALA A 192 7.10 14.08 -0.30
N ASP A 193 8.14 14.76 0.18
CA ASP A 193 9.23 15.26 -0.66
C ASP A 193 10.06 14.13 -1.27
N THR A 194 10.35 13.08 -0.50
CA THR A 194 11.06 11.90 -1.01
C THR A 194 10.24 11.21 -2.11
N HIS A 195 8.92 11.04 -1.91
CA HIS A 195 8.04 10.49 -2.95
C HIS A 195 7.97 11.39 -4.18
N ARG A 196 7.86 12.72 -4.01
CA ARG A 196 7.87 13.69 -5.13
C ARG A 196 9.17 13.63 -5.92
N ALA A 197 10.31 13.54 -5.25
CA ALA A 197 11.61 13.44 -5.90
C ALA A 197 11.75 12.14 -6.70
N PHE A 198 11.33 11.00 -6.14
CA PHE A 198 11.27 9.74 -6.88
C PHE A 198 10.33 9.86 -8.10
N GLN A 199 9.11 10.39 -7.92
CA GLN A 199 8.15 10.57 -9.01
C GLN A 199 8.69 11.46 -10.13
N LYS A 200 9.42 12.53 -9.79
CA LYS A 200 10.10 13.39 -10.76
C LYS A 200 11.13 12.59 -11.57
N SER A 201 11.99 11.82 -10.93
CA SER A 201 12.98 10.98 -11.63
C SER A 201 12.31 9.94 -12.55
N TYR A 202 11.18 9.37 -12.11
CA TYR A 202 10.37 8.45 -12.91
C TYR A 202 9.75 9.17 -14.11
N ALA A 203 9.27 10.41 -13.92
CA ALA A 203 8.72 11.24 -14.97
C ALA A 203 9.74 11.60 -16.06
N GLU A 204 11.01 11.79 -15.67
CA GLU A 204 12.16 12.05 -16.56
C GLU A 204 12.65 10.77 -17.29
N GLY A 205 12.04 9.61 -17.04
CA GLY A 205 12.43 8.34 -17.67
C GLY A 205 13.71 7.71 -17.09
N LYS A 206 14.24 8.27 -16.01
CA LYS A 206 15.43 7.80 -15.29
C LYS A 206 15.08 7.64 -13.79
N PRO A 207 14.21 6.67 -13.45
CA PRO A 207 13.76 6.49 -12.08
C PRO A 207 14.94 6.21 -11.15
N ASN A 208 15.11 7.05 -10.13
CA ASN A 208 16.10 6.86 -9.09
C ASN A 208 15.50 6.01 -7.97
N TYR A 209 15.58 4.68 -8.11
CA TYR A 209 15.04 3.75 -7.13
C TYR A 209 15.72 3.79 -5.76
N ASP A 210 16.90 4.40 -5.69
CA ASP A 210 17.73 4.52 -4.51
C ASP A 210 17.68 5.92 -3.87
N TYR A 211 16.86 6.84 -4.39
CA TYR A 211 16.80 8.24 -3.94
C TYR A 211 16.80 8.40 -2.41
N GLY A 212 17.85 9.02 -1.85
CA GLY A 212 18.03 9.19 -0.40
C GLY A 212 18.77 8.05 0.32
N LEU A 213 19.38 7.14 -0.44
CA LEU A 213 20.54 6.35 -0.03
C LEU A 213 21.83 6.99 -0.57
#